data_AF-A0A9D3YMP0-F1
#
_entry.id   AF-A0A9D3YMP0-F1
#
_cell.length_a   1.000
_cell.length_b   1.000
_cell.length_c   1.000
_cell.angle_alpha   90.00
_cell.angle_beta   90.00
_cell.angle_gamma   90.00
#
_symmetry.space_group_name_H-M   'P 1'
#
loop_
_entity.id
_entity.type
_entity.pdbx_description
1 polymer ?
#
loop_
_entity_poly.entity_id
_entity_poly.type
_entity_poly.pdbx_seq_one_letter_code
_entity_poly.pdbx_strand_id
1 'polypeptide(L)'
;MHRIYKMPGHEKAIPCEQRIRKLKNYFLEKILGPKLIIIRRMVQDLLYFLVIMAVFLLAYAIASHSILYPDAPVTWETARQIIRKPYLHLYGELFLDETEDLKDCTNDASLWKNGTSERCPSETGRMVGPIMMAVYLLFSNILMLNLLIAMFSYTFNKIHERSEKIWCFQRYIMVKDYAQRPVLCPPVNDKPGRALPIHQ
;
A
#
# COMPACT_ATOMS: atom_id res chain seq x y z
N MET A 1 -66.72 2.00 38.85
CA MET A 1 -65.99 1.21 37.84
C MET A 1 -64.62 1.83 37.63
N HIS A 2 -63.59 1.25 38.27
CA HIS A 2 -62.18 1.59 38.04
C HIS A 2 -61.77 1.14 36.63
N ARG A 3 -61.08 2.01 35.88
CA ARG A 3 -60.27 1.57 34.74
C ARG A 3 -58.88 2.21 34.85
N ILE A 4 -57.99 1.48 35.52
CA ILE A 4 -56.55 1.72 35.57
C ILE A 4 -56.00 1.37 34.18
N TYR A 5 -55.57 2.36 33.41
CA TYR A 5 -54.83 2.08 32.18
C TYR A 5 -53.37 1.80 32.54
N LYS A 6 -53.03 0.51 32.46
CA LYS A 6 -51.69 -0.06 32.49
C LYS A 6 -50.92 0.44 31.28
N MET A 7 -49.81 1.17 31.49
CA MET A 7 -48.86 1.53 30.43
C MET A 7 -47.85 0.38 30.23
N PRO A 8 -47.75 -0.26 29.04
CA PRO A 8 -46.65 -1.15 28.71
C PRO A 8 -45.63 -0.39 27.85
N GLY A 9 -44.33 -0.60 28.12
CA GLY A 9 -43.28 -0.24 27.17
C GLY A 9 -42.18 0.61 27.77
N HIS A 10 -41.24 -0.07 28.44
CA HIS A 10 -39.91 0.43 28.71
C HIS A 10 -39.17 0.66 27.37
N GLU A 11 -39.40 1.80 26.72
CA GLU A 11 -38.57 2.23 25.59
C GLU A 11 -37.20 2.62 26.16
N LYS A 12 -36.22 1.73 26.02
CA LYS A 12 -34.87 1.90 26.55
C LYS A 12 -34.26 3.18 25.96
N ALA A 13 -34.15 4.22 26.77
CA ALA A 13 -33.40 5.42 26.45
C ALA A 13 -31.99 5.01 26.00
N ILE A 14 -31.68 5.25 24.73
CA ILE A 14 -30.35 4.94 24.17
C ILE A 14 -29.35 5.85 24.91
N PRO A 15 -28.41 5.30 25.70
CA PRO A 15 -27.55 6.12 26.54
C PRO A 15 -26.67 7.03 25.69
N CYS A 16 -26.45 8.28 26.15
CA CYS A 16 -25.55 9.27 25.53
C CYS A 16 -24.18 8.66 25.12
N GLU A 17 -23.71 7.64 25.86
CA GLU A 17 -22.54 6.82 25.54
C GLU A 17 -22.52 6.28 24.09
N GLN A 18 -23.62 5.74 23.58
CA GLN A 18 -23.66 5.19 22.22
C GLN A 18 -23.55 6.29 21.16
N ARG A 19 -24.04 7.49 21.47
CA ARG A 19 -24.00 8.67 20.60
C ARG A 19 -22.58 9.23 20.51
N ILE A 20 -21.86 9.30 21.63
CA ILE A 20 -20.44 9.70 21.68
C ILE A 20 -19.56 8.69 20.94
N ARG A 21 -19.81 7.38 21.09
CA ARG A 21 -19.04 6.32 20.44
C ARG A 21 -19.22 6.31 18.92
N LYS A 22 -20.46 6.50 18.43
CA LYS A 22 -20.74 6.69 17.00
C LYS A 22 -20.12 7.98 16.46
N LEU A 23 -20.10 9.06 17.24
CA LEU A 23 -19.41 10.29 16.86
C LEU A 23 -17.91 10.07 16.74
N LYS A 24 -17.31 9.39 17.71
CA LYS A 24 -15.88 9.09 17.72
C LYS A 24 -15.49 8.26 16.50
N ASN A 25 -16.28 7.25 16.15
CA ASN A 25 -16.10 6.46 14.93
C ASN A 25 -16.31 7.27 13.64
N TYR A 26 -17.36 8.10 13.56
CA TYR A 26 -17.62 8.94 12.39
C TYR A 26 -16.53 10.02 12.20
N PHE A 27 -16.03 10.57 13.31
CA PHE A 27 -14.94 11.53 13.33
C PHE A 27 -13.61 10.87 12.96
N LEU A 28 -13.36 9.64 13.43
CA LEU A 28 -12.22 8.80 12.99
C LEU A 28 -12.33 8.48 11.50
N GLU A 29 -13.44 7.96 11.00
CA GLU A 29 -13.65 7.68 9.56
C GLU A 29 -13.44 8.92 8.69
N LYS A 30 -13.97 10.08 9.09
CA LYS A 30 -13.82 11.33 8.33
C LYS A 30 -12.49 12.04 8.53
N ILE A 31 -11.71 11.72 9.56
CA ILE A 31 -10.33 12.21 9.73
C ILE A 31 -9.34 11.30 9.00
N LEU A 32 -9.57 9.99 9.00
CA LEU A 32 -8.79 9.02 8.25
C LEU A 32 -9.06 9.13 6.75
N GLY A 33 -10.27 9.50 6.34
CA GLY A 33 -10.67 9.72 4.94
C GLY A 33 -9.71 10.63 4.14
N PRO A 34 -9.51 11.91 4.52
CA PRO A 34 -8.60 12.81 3.82
C PRO A 34 -7.16 12.31 3.80
N LYS A 35 -6.67 11.68 4.89
CA LYS A 35 -5.35 11.05 4.92
C LYS A 35 -5.24 9.87 3.94
N LEU A 36 -6.29 9.07 3.79
CA LEU A 36 -6.34 7.96 2.86
C LEU A 36 -6.40 8.45 1.40
N ILE A 37 -7.16 9.52 1.13
CA ILE A 37 -7.27 10.14 -0.20
C ILE A 37 -5.91 10.71 -0.65
N ILE A 38 -5.17 11.31 0.28
CA ILE A 38 -3.79 11.76 0.09
C ILE A 38 -2.89 10.59 -0.29
N ILE A 39 -2.86 9.54 0.53
CA ILE A 39 -2.00 8.37 0.31
C ILE A 39 -2.34 7.72 -1.03
N ARG A 40 -3.63 7.54 -1.35
CA ARG A 40 -4.07 6.99 -2.63
C ARG A 40 -3.53 7.80 -3.82
N ARG A 41 -3.48 9.12 -3.70
CA ARG A 41 -2.95 9.99 -4.76
C ARG A 41 -1.43 9.89 -4.87
N MET A 42 -0.71 9.82 -3.73
CA MET A 42 0.74 9.57 -3.74
C MET A 42 1.08 8.20 -4.35
N VAL A 43 0.28 7.18 -4.05
CA VAL A 43 0.45 5.80 -4.54
C VAL A 43 0.26 5.73 -6.06
N GLN A 44 -0.57 6.57 -6.66
CA GLN A 44 -0.67 6.63 -8.13
C GLN A 44 0.62 7.16 -8.75
N ASP A 45 1.19 8.24 -8.22
CA ASP A 45 2.46 8.80 -8.70
C ASP A 45 3.61 7.79 -8.49
N LEU A 46 3.58 7.06 -7.37
CA LEU A 46 4.49 5.94 -7.09
C LEU A 46 4.39 4.81 -8.11
N LEU A 47 3.17 4.39 -8.45
CA LEU A 47 2.96 3.26 -9.36
C LEU A 47 3.63 3.52 -10.72
N TYR A 48 3.57 4.76 -11.23
CA TYR A 48 4.28 5.11 -12.46
C TYR A 48 5.80 4.95 -12.34
N PHE A 49 6.39 5.36 -11.21
CA PHE A 49 7.80 5.16 -10.96
C PHE A 49 8.15 3.67 -10.83
N LEU A 50 7.35 2.89 -10.12
CA LEU A 50 7.55 1.45 -9.95
C LEU A 50 7.49 0.71 -11.29
N VAL A 51 6.64 1.15 -12.23
CA VAL A 51 6.59 0.57 -13.59
C VAL A 51 7.92 0.81 -14.31
N ILE A 52 8.49 2.02 -14.23
CA ILE A 52 9.80 2.31 -14.82
C ILE A 52 10.87 1.42 -14.17
N MET A 53 10.92 1.37 -12.85
CA MET A 53 11.85 0.51 -12.11
C MET A 53 11.72 -0.97 -12.51
N ALA A 54 10.49 -1.47 -12.67
CA ALA A 54 10.23 -2.84 -13.08
C ALA A 54 10.79 -3.14 -14.49
N VAL A 55 10.70 -2.19 -15.44
CA VAL A 55 11.27 -2.35 -16.77
C VAL A 55 12.79 -2.54 -16.71
N PHE A 56 13.48 -1.72 -15.91
CA PHE A 56 14.93 -1.86 -15.73
C PHE A 56 15.32 -3.15 -14.99
N LEU A 57 14.55 -3.55 -13.98
CA LEU A 57 14.77 -4.81 -13.25
C LEU A 57 14.61 -5.99 -14.20
N LEU A 58 13.55 -6.03 -15.01
CA LEU A 58 13.31 -7.10 -15.98
C LEU A 58 14.40 -7.15 -17.07
N ALA A 59 14.89 -6.00 -17.53
CA ALA A 59 15.99 -5.95 -18.49
C ALA A 59 17.27 -6.60 -17.92
N TYR A 60 17.66 -6.23 -16.69
CA TYR A 60 18.78 -6.86 -15.99
C TYR A 60 18.54 -8.35 -15.72
N ALA A 61 17.33 -8.72 -15.31
CA ALA A 61 16.93 -10.10 -15.03
C ALA A 61 17.14 -11.02 -16.23
N ILE A 62 16.61 -10.61 -17.39
CA ILE A 62 16.69 -11.39 -18.63
C ILE A 62 18.13 -11.41 -19.14
N ALA A 63 18.82 -10.27 -19.12
CA ALA A 63 20.20 -10.18 -19.59
C ALA A 63 21.16 -11.04 -18.74
N SER A 64 21.09 -10.93 -17.41
CA SER A 64 21.94 -11.72 -16.51
C SER A 64 21.66 -13.22 -16.65
N HIS A 65 20.40 -13.63 -16.70
CA HIS A 65 20.04 -15.04 -16.88
C HIS A 65 20.50 -15.62 -18.22
N SER A 66 20.37 -14.84 -19.31
CA SER A 66 20.78 -15.27 -20.66
C SER A 66 22.30 -15.46 -20.76
N ILE A 67 23.08 -14.63 -20.05
CA ILE A 67 24.55 -14.74 -20.01
C ILE A 67 24.99 -15.93 -19.14
N LEU A 68 24.30 -16.19 -18.02
CA LEU A 68 24.66 -17.26 -17.09
C LEU A 68 24.31 -18.66 -17.63
N TYR A 69 23.12 -18.81 -18.25
CA TYR A 69 22.59 -20.09 -18.71
C TYR A 69 22.15 -20.01 -20.19
N PRO A 70 23.07 -20.07 -21.15
CA PRO A 70 22.73 -20.05 -22.59
C PRO A 70 21.84 -21.25 -22.96
N ASP A 71 20.84 -21.10 -23.83
CA ASP A 71 19.95 -22.21 -24.26
C ASP A 71 19.09 -22.84 -23.15
N ALA A 72 18.86 -22.13 -22.04
CA ALA A 72 17.89 -22.57 -21.03
C ALA A 72 16.45 -22.52 -21.58
N PRO A 73 15.64 -23.58 -21.39
CA PRO A 73 14.25 -23.58 -21.83
C PRO A 73 13.44 -22.58 -20.99
N VAL A 74 12.55 -21.86 -21.67
CA VAL A 74 11.63 -20.92 -21.01
C VAL A 74 10.50 -21.73 -20.36
N THR A 75 10.74 -22.21 -19.14
CA THR A 75 9.72 -22.84 -18.29
C THR A 75 9.17 -21.83 -17.30
N TRP A 76 7.99 -22.11 -16.75
CA TRP A 76 7.38 -21.28 -15.71
C TRP A 76 8.28 -21.12 -14.47
N GLU A 77 8.99 -22.18 -14.10
CA GLU A 77 9.93 -22.16 -12.96
C GLU A 77 11.11 -21.23 -13.24
N THR A 78 11.68 -21.30 -14.45
CA THR A 78 12.74 -20.39 -14.89
C THR A 78 12.26 -18.93 -14.87
N ALA A 79 11.06 -18.66 -15.38
CA ALA A 79 10.48 -17.31 -15.36
C ALA A 79 10.32 -16.77 -13.93
N ARG A 80 9.87 -17.61 -12.98
CA ARG A 80 9.76 -17.26 -11.55
C ARG A 80 11.14 -16.93 -10.96
N GLN A 81 12.16 -17.72 -11.26
CA GLN A 81 13.53 -17.49 -10.79
C GLN A 81 14.13 -16.20 -11.37
N ILE A 82 13.93 -15.94 -12.66
CA ILE A 82 14.38 -14.71 -13.34
C ILE A 82 13.84 -13.47 -12.64
N ILE A 83 12.59 -13.46 -12.20
CA ILE A 83 12.01 -12.30 -11.50
C ILE A 83 12.45 -12.26 -10.03
N ARG A 84 12.50 -13.41 -9.36
CA ARG A 84 12.78 -13.49 -7.91
C ARG A 84 14.21 -13.08 -7.56
N LYS A 85 15.24 -13.57 -8.29
CA LYS A 85 16.64 -13.31 -7.92
C LYS A 85 17.01 -11.82 -7.95
N PRO A 86 16.73 -11.06 -9.03
CA PRO A 86 17.04 -9.62 -9.11
C PRO A 86 16.23 -8.77 -8.14
N TYR A 87 15.02 -9.19 -7.79
CA TYR A 87 14.22 -8.56 -6.75
C TYR A 87 14.91 -8.70 -5.39
N LEU A 88 15.40 -9.89 -5.03
CA LEU A 88 16.13 -10.11 -3.78
C LEU A 88 17.48 -9.39 -3.74
N HIS A 89 18.15 -9.27 -4.89
CA HIS A 89 19.36 -8.45 -5.01
C HIS A 89 19.09 -6.99 -4.59
N LEU A 90 17.92 -6.42 -4.92
CA LEU A 90 17.55 -5.06 -4.50
C LEU A 90 17.52 -4.90 -2.98
N TYR A 91 17.18 -5.96 -2.25
CA TYR A 91 17.16 -5.98 -0.78
C TYR A 91 18.50 -6.34 -0.15
N GLY A 92 19.54 -6.58 -0.96
CA GLY A 92 20.88 -6.90 -0.48
C GLY A 92 21.15 -8.38 -0.23
N GLU A 93 20.24 -9.29 -0.61
CA GLU A 93 20.52 -10.72 -0.64
C GLU A 93 21.27 -11.07 -1.92
N LEU A 94 22.57 -11.39 -1.82
CA LEU A 94 23.38 -11.81 -2.96
C LEU A 94 23.62 -13.32 -2.90
N PHE A 95 23.08 -14.07 -3.86
CA PHE A 95 23.27 -15.52 -3.99
C PHE A 95 24.63 -15.84 -4.64
N LEU A 96 25.72 -15.36 -4.03
CA LEU A 96 27.09 -15.57 -4.52
C LEU A 96 27.48 -17.05 -4.50
N ASP A 97 26.99 -17.78 -3.50
CA ASP A 97 27.25 -19.22 -3.29
C ASP A 97 26.82 -20.05 -4.51
N GLU A 98 25.64 -19.77 -5.09
CA GLU A 98 25.15 -20.44 -6.29
C GLU A 98 25.99 -20.13 -7.56
N THR A 99 26.79 -19.05 -7.54
CA THR A 99 27.57 -18.61 -8.71
C THR A 99 29.03 -19.05 -8.63
N GLU A 100 29.57 -19.19 -7.41
CA GLU A 100 30.97 -19.51 -7.14
C GLU A 100 31.20 -21.00 -6.82
N ASP A 101 30.27 -21.65 -6.12
CA ASP A 101 30.43 -23.05 -5.70
C ASP A 101 29.85 -24.04 -6.71
N LEU A 102 30.75 -24.71 -7.46
CA LEU A 102 30.42 -25.71 -8.49
C LEU A 102 30.11 -27.12 -7.94
N LYS A 103 29.76 -27.28 -6.66
CA LYS A 103 29.78 -28.60 -6.00
C LYS A 103 28.64 -29.54 -6.41
N ASP A 104 27.50 -29.02 -6.89
CA ASP A 104 26.31 -29.83 -7.20
C ASP A 104 25.66 -29.48 -8.55
N CYS A 105 26.45 -29.17 -9.58
CA CYS A 105 25.93 -28.79 -10.89
C CYS A 105 26.45 -29.67 -12.03
N THR A 106 25.67 -29.77 -13.12
CA THR A 106 26.04 -30.50 -14.34
C THR A 106 25.96 -29.60 -15.59
N ASN A 107 26.79 -29.92 -16.59
CA ASN A 107 26.74 -29.31 -17.92
C ASN A 107 25.95 -30.18 -18.93
N ASP A 108 25.61 -31.42 -18.57
CA ASP A 108 24.96 -32.37 -19.49
C ASP A 108 23.49 -32.03 -19.71
N ALA A 109 23.12 -31.81 -20.99
CA ALA A 109 21.78 -31.40 -21.42
C ALA A 109 20.66 -32.36 -21.01
N SER A 110 20.94 -33.65 -20.87
CA SER A 110 19.97 -34.65 -20.45
C SER A 110 19.65 -34.57 -18.96
N LEU A 111 20.66 -34.29 -18.13
CA LEU A 111 20.54 -34.32 -16.66
C LEU A 111 19.82 -33.08 -16.12
N TRP A 112 20.15 -31.88 -16.61
CA TRP A 112 19.47 -30.67 -16.14
C TRP A 112 18.07 -30.50 -16.75
N LYS A 113 17.78 -31.04 -17.94
CA LYS A 113 16.41 -31.06 -18.49
C LYS A 113 15.47 -32.00 -17.74
N ASN A 114 16.01 -33.08 -17.19
CA ASN A 114 15.24 -34.06 -16.42
C ASN A 114 15.06 -33.64 -14.94
N GLY A 115 15.67 -32.53 -14.52
CA GLY A 115 15.55 -31.99 -13.16
C GLY A 115 16.31 -32.79 -12.10
N THR A 116 17.22 -33.69 -12.50
CA THR A 116 18.02 -34.51 -11.58
C THR A 116 19.16 -33.74 -10.92
N SER A 117 19.63 -32.66 -11.56
CA SER A 117 20.72 -31.80 -11.05
C SER A 117 20.62 -30.41 -11.64
N GLU A 118 21.14 -29.41 -10.91
CA GLU A 118 21.13 -28.02 -11.35
C GLU A 118 22.16 -27.78 -12.46
N ARG A 119 21.91 -26.77 -13.29
CA ARG A 119 22.79 -26.43 -14.40
C ARG A 119 23.95 -25.56 -13.92
N CYS A 120 25.17 -25.87 -14.33
CA CYS A 120 26.32 -25.00 -14.02
C CYS A 120 26.25 -23.67 -14.79
N PRO A 121 26.69 -22.55 -14.18
CA PRO A 121 26.85 -21.29 -14.88
C PRO A 121 27.99 -21.39 -15.93
N SER A 122 27.81 -20.69 -17.06
CA SER A 122 28.87 -20.56 -18.08
C SER A 122 30.12 -19.87 -17.52
N GLU A 123 31.32 -20.24 -18.00
CA GLU A 123 32.59 -19.61 -17.61
C GLU A 123 32.57 -18.08 -17.77
N THR A 124 32.03 -17.59 -18.89
CA THR A 124 31.86 -16.15 -19.15
C THR A 124 30.86 -15.53 -18.18
N GLY A 125 29.78 -16.25 -17.87
CA GLY A 125 28.77 -15.83 -16.91
C GLY A 125 29.32 -15.68 -15.50
N ARG A 126 30.22 -16.57 -15.07
CA ARG A 126 30.88 -16.50 -13.76
C ARG A 126 31.75 -15.25 -13.60
N MET A 127 32.43 -14.81 -14.67
CA MET A 127 33.24 -13.58 -14.64
C MET A 127 32.39 -12.30 -14.74
N VAL A 128 31.40 -12.29 -15.64
CA VAL A 128 30.62 -11.09 -15.95
C VAL A 128 29.45 -10.88 -14.98
N GLY A 129 28.88 -11.97 -14.45
CA GLY A 129 27.76 -11.99 -13.50
C GLY A 129 27.94 -11.05 -12.30
N PRO A 130 29.02 -11.17 -11.50
CA PRO A 130 29.22 -10.29 -10.34
C PRO A 130 29.43 -8.82 -10.74
N ILE A 131 30.05 -8.55 -11.89
CA ILE A 131 30.24 -7.17 -12.40
C ILE A 131 28.89 -6.56 -12.78
N MET A 132 28.05 -7.29 -13.53
CA MET A 132 26.70 -6.86 -13.91
C MET A 132 25.82 -6.64 -12.67
N MET A 133 25.93 -7.53 -11.68
CA MET A 133 25.24 -7.39 -10.40
C MET A 133 25.67 -6.13 -9.64
N ALA A 134 26.97 -5.85 -9.56
CA ALA A 134 27.48 -4.65 -8.90
C ALA A 134 26.98 -3.35 -9.57
N VAL A 135 27.01 -3.29 -10.90
CA VAL A 135 26.48 -2.15 -11.67
C VAL A 135 24.98 -1.99 -11.45
N TYR A 136 24.22 -3.10 -11.47
CA TYR A 136 22.78 -3.10 -11.19
C TYR A 136 22.46 -2.58 -9.78
N LEU A 137 23.19 -3.04 -8.76
CA LEU A 137 23.00 -2.60 -7.38
C LEU A 137 23.33 -1.12 -7.21
N LEU A 138 24.39 -0.64 -7.87
CA LEU A 138 24.74 0.77 -7.87
C LEU A 138 23.63 1.61 -8.51
N PHE A 139 23.18 1.24 -9.70
CA PHE A 139 22.13 1.98 -10.41
C PHE A 139 20.80 1.95 -9.65
N SER A 140 20.40 0.79 -9.15
CA SER A 140 19.11 0.63 -8.46
C SER A 140 19.10 1.27 -7.08
N ASN A 141 20.15 1.10 -6.28
CA ASN A 141 20.18 1.65 -4.92
C ASN A 141 20.58 3.13 -4.89
N ILE A 142 21.58 3.55 -5.69
CA ILE A 142 22.08 4.93 -5.65
C ILE A 142 21.26 5.87 -6.54
N LEU A 143 20.75 5.40 -7.68
CA LEU A 143 19.98 6.28 -8.57
C LEU A 143 18.49 6.06 -8.37
N MET A 144 17.97 4.85 -8.58
CA MET A 144 16.52 4.65 -8.59
C MET A 144 15.87 4.81 -7.21
N LEU A 145 16.36 4.15 -6.17
CA LEU A 145 15.78 4.28 -4.84
C LEU A 145 15.93 5.70 -4.27
N ASN A 146 17.07 6.34 -4.48
CA ASN A 146 17.27 7.73 -4.04
C ASN A 146 16.34 8.70 -4.78
N LEU A 147 16.14 8.51 -6.08
CA LEU A 147 15.17 9.30 -6.85
C LEU A 147 13.73 8.98 -6.44
N LEU A 148 13.40 7.74 -6.08
CA LEU A 148 12.09 7.36 -5.58
C LEU A 148 11.79 8.05 -4.25
N ILE A 149 12.74 8.03 -3.31
CA ILE A 149 12.62 8.72 -2.02
C ILE A 149 12.49 10.22 -2.24
N ALA A 150 13.25 10.81 -3.16
CA ALA A 150 13.15 12.23 -3.50
C ALA A 150 11.78 12.59 -4.10
N MET A 151 11.27 11.78 -5.03
CA MET A 151 9.94 11.96 -5.64
C MET A 151 8.82 11.77 -4.61
N PHE A 152 8.98 10.82 -3.68
CA PHE A 152 8.07 10.66 -2.55
C PHE A 152 8.07 11.88 -1.66
N SER A 153 9.23 12.40 -1.28
CA SER A 153 9.33 13.61 -0.46
C SER A 153 8.69 14.81 -1.16
N TYR A 154 8.99 15.01 -2.45
CA TYR A 154 8.40 16.09 -3.25
C TYR A 154 6.88 15.98 -3.35
N THR A 155 6.38 14.80 -3.74
CA THR A 155 4.95 14.52 -3.88
C THR A 155 4.26 14.61 -2.53
N PHE A 156 4.92 14.16 -1.46
CA PHE A 156 4.42 14.24 -0.10
C PHE A 156 4.23 15.68 0.33
N ASN A 157 5.25 16.52 0.20
CA ASN A 157 5.17 17.93 0.57
C ASN A 157 4.09 18.66 -0.26
N LYS A 158 4.07 18.43 -1.57
CA LYS A 158 3.08 19.04 -2.48
C LYS A 158 1.64 18.64 -2.14
N ILE A 159 1.41 17.37 -1.82
CA ILE A 159 0.07 16.89 -1.46
C ILE A 159 -0.27 17.28 -0.03
N HIS A 160 0.68 17.26 0.90
CA HIS A 160 0.49 17.69 2.29
C HIS A 160 0.01 19.13 2.36
N GLU A 161 0.67 20.06 1.66
CA GLU A 161 0.26 21.48 1.60
C GLU A 161 -1.17 21.67 1.07
N ARG A 162 -1.55 20.92 0.02
CA ARG A 162 -2.91 20.98 -0.52
C ARG A 162 -3.92 20.35 0.42
N SER A 163 -3.51 19.35 1.19
CA SER A 163 -4.41 18.53 1.95
C SER A 163 -4.62 19.01 3.36
N GLU A 164 -3.70 19.78 3.94
CA GLU A 164 -3.97 20.59 5.14
C GLU A 164 -5.10 21.60 4.86
N LYS A 165 -5.08 22.26 3.71
CA LYS A 165 -6.16 23.18 3.31
C LYS A 165 -7.50 22.46 3.16
N ILE A 166 -7.51 21.30 2.49
CA ILE A 166 -8.71 20.47 2.34
C ILE A 166 -9.18 19.95 3.71
N TRP A 167 -8.26 19.55 4.58
CA TRP A 167 -8.58 19.08 5.93
C TRP A 167 -9.18 20.20 6.77
N CYS A 168 -8.60 21.39 6.77
CA CYS A 168 -9.16 22.55 7.47
C CYS A 168 -10.58 22.87 6.98
N PHE A 169 -10.83 22.79 5.67
CA PHE A 169 -12.16 22.97 5.09
C PHE A 169 -13.15 21.86 5.50
N GLN A 170 -12.73 20.60 5.41
CA GLN A 170 -13.56 19.45 5.82
C GLN A 170 -13.86 19.48 7.33
N ARG A 171 -12.88 19.87 8.16
CA ARG A 171 -13.05 20.06 9.60
C ARG A 171 -14.05 21.17 9.88
N TYR A 172 -13.96 22.29 9.17
CA TYR A 172 -14.91 23.38 9.28
C TYR A 172 -16.35 22.92 8.98
N ILE A 173 -16.57 22.22 7.85
CA ILE A 173 -17.90 21.67 7.52
C ILE A 173 -18.40 20.74 8.62
N MET A 174 -17.54 19.86 9.14
CA MET A 174 -17.93 18.90 10.18
C MET A 174 -18.34 19.59 11.49
N VAL A 175 -17.56 20.58 11.93
CA VAL A 175 -17.87 21.35 13.14
C VAL A 175 -19.14 22.17 12.95
N LYS A 176 -19.34 22.76 11.77
CA LYS A 176 -20.57 23.48 11.42
C LYS A 176 -21.79 22.57 11.45
N ASP A 177 -21.74 21.42 10.77
CA ASP A 177 -22.82 20.43 10.77
C ASP A 177 -23.15 19.92 12.17
N TYR A 178 -22.14 19.81 13.04
CA TYR A 178 -22.34 19.40 14.42
C TYR A 178 -22.96 20.50 15.28
N ALA A 179 -22.49 21.74 15.12
CA ALA A 179 -23.02 22.91 15.82
C ALA A 179 -24.48 23.21 15.44
N GLN A 180 -24.90 22.87 14.22
CA GLN A 180 -26.26 23.04 13.74
C GLN A 180 -27.22 21.90 14.19
N ARG A 181 -26.70 20.81 14.76
CA ARG A 181 -27.53 19.72 15.27
C ARG A 181 -27.94 20.01 16.72
N PRO A 182 -29.22 19.83 17.09
CA PRO A 182 -29.66 20.01 18.46
C PRO A 182 -28.91 19.06 19.42
N VAL A 183 -28.46 19.63 20.54
CA VAL A 183 -27.67 18.94 21.58
C VAL A 183 -28.45 17.77 22.20
N LEU A 184 -29.78 17.87 22.26
CA LEU A 184 -30.63 16.83 22.83
C LEU A 184 -30.79 15.62 21.91
N CYS A 185 -30.77 14.43 22.51
CA CYS A 185 -31.27 13.21 21.88
C CYS A 185 -32.75 13.40 21.51
N PRO A 186 -33.19 13.09 20.28
CA PRO A 186 -34.61 13.16 19.94
C PRO A 186 -35.36 11.95 20.54
N PRO A 187 -36.58 12.10 21.09
CA PRO A 187 -37.31 13.31 21.51
C PRO A 187 -37.47 13.40 23.05
N VAL A 188 -37.13 14.56 23.62
CA VAL A 188 -37.73 15.08 24.87
C VAL A 188 -38.33 16.45 24.56
N ASN A 189 -39.17 16.50 23.52
CA ASN A 189 -39.97 17.70 23.29
C ASN A 189 -41.36 17.29 22.82
N ASP A 190 -42.10 16.68 23.75
CA ASP A 190 -43.54 16.78 23.77
C ASP A 190 -43.92 17.56 25.05
N LYS A 191 -43.90 18.88 24.95
CA LYS A 191 -44.66 19.73 25.87
C LYS A 191 -45.65 20.51 25.02
N PRO A 192 -46.95 20.15 25.05
CA PRO A 192 -47.96 20.93 24.35
C PRO A 192 -48.13 22.24 25.11
N GLY A 193 -48.07 23.38 24.41
CA GLY A 193 -48.59 24.64 24.94
C GLY A 193 -47.60 25.77 25.19
N ARG A 194 -46.62 26.01 24.31
CA ARG A 194 -46.02 27.36 24.22
C ARG A 194 -46.00 27.85 22.78
N ALA A 195 -47.13 28.39 22.35
CA ALA A 195 -47.22 29.20 21.14
C ALA A 195 -46.28 30.40 21.26
N LEU A 196 -45.38 30.57 20.28
CA LEU A 196 -44.70 31.84 20.06
C LEU A 196 -45.66 32.77 19.29
N PRO A 197 -45.87 34.03 19.72
CA PRO A 197 -46.67 34.99 18.96
C PRO A 197 -45.84 35.47 17.76
N ILE A 198 -46.43 35.39 16.57
CA ILE A 198 -45.86 35.97 15.36
C ILE A 198 -46.34 37.42 15.29
N HIS A 199 -45.40 38.35 15.36
CA HIS A 199 -45.62 39.75 15.04
C HIS A 199 -45.65 39.92 13.52
N GLN A 200 -46.84 40.13 12.97
CA GLN A 200 -47.27 41.04 11.89
C GLN A 200 -48.50 40.50 11.18
#